data_AF-A0A954ZI17-F1
#
_entry.id   AF-A0A954ZI17-F1
#
_cell.length_a   1.000
_cell.length_b   1.000
_cell.length_c   1.000
_cell.angle_alpha   90.00
_cell.angle_beta   90.00
_cell.angle_gamma   90.00
#
_symmetry.space_group_name_H-M   'P 1'
#
loop_
_entity.id
_entity.type
_entity.pdbx_description
1 polymer ?
#
loop_
_entity_poly.entity_id
_entity_poly.type
_entity_poly.pdbx_seq_one_letter_code
_entity_poly.pdbx_strand_id
1 'polypeptide(L)'
;MIPRTQQLREYKGLLKSYPVVGILGPRQIGKTTLAFHLAKQIQGDTNHFDLEDPRDLARLSDTAMTLEPLRGLVILDEIQR
;
A
#
# COMPACT_ATOMS: atom_id res chain seq x y z
N MET A 1 -16.68 8.98 8.80
CA MET A 1 -15.81 8.26 7.84
C MET A 1 -16.70 7.53 6.84
N ILE A 2 -16.47 7.67 5.53
CA ILE A 2 -17.33 7.06 4.49
C ILE A 2 -16.92 5.59 4.30
N PRO A 3 -17.85 4.62 4.39
CA PRO A 3 -17.56 3.21 4.11
C PRO A 3 -17.07 3.00 2.67
N ARG A 4 -15.98 2.24 2.50
CA ARG A 4 -15.38 1.90 1.19
C ARG A 4 -15.53 0.42 0.83
N THR A 5 -16.65 -0.19 1.21
CA THR A 5 -16.84 -1.65 1.18
C THR A 5 -16.71 -2.23 -0.22
N GLN A 6 -17.20 -1.54 -1.25
CA GLN A 6 -17.10 -2.01 -2.64
C GLN A 6 -15.65 -1.98 -3.13
N GLN A 7 -14.96 -0.85 -2.93
CA GLN A 7 -13.57 -0.69 -3.35
C GLN A 7 -12.64 -1.67 -2.63
N LEU A 8 -12.84 -1.88 -1.31
CA LEU A 8 -12.06 -2.86 -0.55
C LEU A 8 -12.21 -4.28 -1.11
N ARG A 9 -13.43 -4.67 -1.50
CA ARG A 9 -13.70 -5.98 -2.08
C ARG A 9 -13.04 -6.14 -3.44
N GLU A 10 -13.09 -5.09 -4.26
CA GLU A 10 -12.45 -5.04 -5.58
C GLU A 10 -10.92 -5.15 -5.46
N TYR A 11 -10.27 -4.29 -4.66
CA TYR A 11 -8.82 -4.33 -4.49
C TYR A 11 -8.33 -5.63 -3.88
N LYS A 12 -9.10 -6.21 -2.95
CA LYS A 12 -8.79 -7.56 -2.42
C LYS A 12 -8.89 -8.63 -3.51
N GLY A 13 -9.81 -8.50 -4.46
CA GLY A 13 -9.89 -9.39 -5.62
C GLY A 13 -8.73 -9.19 -6.60
N LEU A 14 -8.36 -7.94 -6.87
CA LEU A 14 -7.23 -7.61 -7.72
C LEU A 14 -5.90 -8.12 -7.15
N LEU A 15 -5.65 -7.95 -5.85
CA LEU A 15 -4.43 -8.48 -5.20
C LEU A 15 -4.34 -10.01 -5.18
N LYS A 16 -5.45 -10.73 -5.39
CA LYS A 16 -5.41 -12.19 -5.60
C LYS A 16 -4.98 -12.57 -7.02
N SER A 17 -5.17 -11.66 -7.96
CA SER A 17 -4.93 -11.91 -9.39
C SER A 17 -3.63 -11.28 -9.88
N TYR A 18 -3.20 -10.20 -9.23
CA TYR A 18 -2.05 -9.40 -9.59
C TYR A 18 -1.16 -9.17 -8.37
N PRO A 19 0.17 -9.29 -8.51
CA PRO A 19 1.11 -9.09 -7.40
C PRO A 19 1.19 -7.61 -6.96
N VAL A 20 0.81 -6.67 -7.84
CA VAL A 20 0.85 -5.23 -7.60
C VAL A 20 -0.43 -4.60 -8.10
N VAL A 21 -1.01 -3.71 -7.29
CA VAL A 21 -2.22 -2.94 -7.62
C VAL A 21 -1.97 -1.46 -7.33
N GLY A 22 -2.13 -0.60 -8.34
CA GLY A 22 -2.04 0.84 -8.19
C GLY A 22 -3.38 1.45 -7.79
N ILE A 23 -3.39 2.34 -6.79
CA ILE A 23 -4.56 3.12 -6.40
C ILE A 23 -4.37 4.56 -6.88
N LEU A 24 -5.10 4.94 -7.94
CA LEU A 24 -5.01 6.27 -8.55
C LEU A 24 -6.17 7.16 -8.11
N GLY A 25 -5.93 8.47 -8.10
CA GLY A 25 -6.97 9.48 -7.89
C GLY A 25 -6.44 10.77 -7.27
N PRO A 26 -7.28 11.83 -7.22
CA PRO A 26 -6.89 13.14 -6.70
C PRO A 26 -6.28 13.12 -5.29
N ARG A 27 -5.53 14.15 -4.94
CA ARG A 27 -5.06 14.35 -3.55
C ARG A 27 -6.25 14.47 -2.60
N GLN A 28 -6.07 14.01 -1.36
CA GLN A 28 -7.05 14.14 -0.26
C GLN A 28 -8.39 13.39 -0.43
N ILE A 29 -8.49 12.41 -1.34
CA ILE A 29 -9.68 11.55 -1.46
C ILE A 29 -9.68 10.33 -0.50
N GLY A 30 -8.64 10.20 0.33
CA GLY A 30 -8.47 9.09 1.28
C GLY A 30 -7.87 7.80 0.69
N LYS A 31 -6.91 7.90 -0.25
CA LYS A 31 -6.20 6.74 -0.84
C LYS A 31 -5.42 5.97 0.22
N THR A 32 -4.60 6.67 1.00
CA THR A 32 -3.87 6.15 2.16
C THR A 32 -4.79 5.45 3.16
N THR A 33 -5.92 6.10 3.50
CA THR A 33 -6.93 5.51 4.39
C THR A 33 -7.48 4.20 3.84
N LEU A 34 -7.72 4.13 2.53
CA LEU A 34 -8.22 2.94 1.85
C LEU A 34 -7.18 1.80 1.85
N ALA A 35 -5.91 2.13 1.63
CA ALA A 35 -4.80 1.16 1.70
C ALA A 35 -4.67 0.58 3.12
N PHE A 36 -4.73 1.42 4.16
CA PHE A 36 -4.72 0.94 5.55
C PHE A 36 -5.96 0.13 5.94
N HIS A 37 -7.13 0.46 5.39
CA HIS A 37 -8.32 -0.36 5.58
C HIS A 37 -8.19 -1.72 4.91
N LEU A 38 -7.58 -1.77 3.72
CA LEU A 38 -7.31 -3.02 3.01
C LEU A 38 -6.32 -3.90 3.77
N ALA A 39 -5.24 -3.31 4.31
CA ALA A 39 -4.26 -4.01 5.14
C ALA A 39 -4.91 -4.75 6.32
N LYS A 40 -5.85 -4.10 7.03
CA LYS A 40 -6.59 -4.72 8.13
C LYS A 40 -7.43 -5.94 7.72
N GLN A 41 -7.69 -6.13 6.42
CA GLN A 41 -8.48 -7.25 5.89
C GLN A 41 -7.64 -8.34 5.21
N ILE A 42 -6.33 -8.12 5.10
CA ILE A 42 -5.37 -9.05 4.54
C ILE A 42 -4.65 -9.74 5.71
N GLN A 43 -4.44 -11.04 5.60
CA GLN A 43 -3.71 -11.81 6.59
C GLN A 43 -2.21 -11.71 6.33
N GLY A 44 -1.42 -11.72 7.41
CA GLY A 44 0.03 -11.63 7.35
C GLY A 44 0.56 -10.22 7.62
N ASP A 45 1.87 -10.08 7.49
CA ASP A 45 2.55 -8.83 7.78
C ASP A 45 2.14 -7.73 6.79
N THR A 46 2.05 -6.51 7.29
CA THR A 46 1.88 -5.32 6.45
C THR A 46 3.07 -4.40 6.69
N ASN A 47 3.73 -4.03 5.61
CA ASN A 47 4.82 -3.07 5.59
C ASN A 47 4.35 -1.81 4.87
N HIS A 48 4.62 -0.65 5.46
CA HIS A 48 4.25 0.65 4.90
C HIS A 48 5.50 1.49 4.74
N PHE A 49 5.65 2.09 3.56
CA PHE A 49 6.69 3.06 3.24
C PHE A 49 6.04 4.30 2.65
N ASP A 50 6.25 5.43 3.30
CA ASP A 50 5.86 6.74 2.77
C ASP A 50 7.05 7.34 2.00
N LEU A 51 6.91 7.51 0.68
CA LEU A 51 8.01 8.01 -0.15
C LEU A 51 8.23 9.53 0.00
N GLU A 52 7.40 10.23 0.78
CA GLU A 52 7.70 11.60 1.21
C GLU A 52 8.51 11.67 2.51
N ASP A 53 8.47 10.61 3.35
CA ASP A 53 9.25 10.53 4.60
C ASP A 53 10.72 10.20 4.28
N PRO A 54 11.69 11.08 4.64
CA PRO A 54 13.10 10.86 4.38
C PRO A 54 13.65 9.60 5.04
N ARG A 55 13.06 9.11 6.14
CA ARG A 55 13.49 7.89 6.82
C ARG A 55 13.09 6.65 6.04
N ASP A 56 11.87 6.61 5.51
CA ASP A 56 11.41 5.50 4.69
C ASP A 56 12.12 5.49 3.33
N LEU A 57 12.35 6.66 2.74
CA LEU A 57 13.24 6.79 1.57
C LEU A 57 14.66 6.27 1.85
N ALA A 58 15.26 6.62 2.99
CA ALA A 58 16.58 6.14 3.35
C ALA A 58 16.61 4.62 3.53
N ARG A 59 15.56 4.02 4.09
CA ARG A 59 15.41 2.56 4.18
C ARG A 59 15.34 1.94 2.78
N LEU A 60 14.62 2.55 1.85
CA LEU A 60 14.49 2.08 0.47
C LEU A 60 15.71 2.37 -0.43
N SER A 61 16.79 2.95 0.11
CA SER A 61 18.03 3.25 -0.64
C SER A 61 18.62 2.01 -1.34
N ASP A 62 18.54 0.85 -0.69
CA ASP A 62 18.67 -0.45 -1.35
C ASP A 62 17.30 -1.15 -1.36
N THR A 63 16.55 -0.90 -2.43
CA THR A 63 15.18 -1.40 -2.58
C THR A 63 15.13 -2.92 -2.60
N ALA A 64 16.11 -3.58 -3.22
CA ALA A 64 16.13 -5.04 -3.31
C ALA A 64 16.32 -5.66 -1.93
N MET A 65 17.36 -5.23 -1.20
CA MET A 65 17.64 -5.73 0.16
C MET A 65 16.50 -5.42 1.14
N THR A 66 15.79 -4.31 0.93
CA THR A 66 14.70 -3.91 1.82
C THR A 66 13.41 -4.67 1.56
N LEU A 67 13.06 -4.91 0.29
CA LEU A 67 11.79 -5.53 -0.09
C LEU A 67 11.86 -7.06 -0.19
N GLU A 68 13.00 -7.64 -0.57
CA GLU A 68 13.18 -9.09 -0.72
C GLU A 68 12.80 -9.94 0.51
N PRO A 69 13.19 -9.55 1.75
CA PRO A 69 12.82 -10.34 2.93
C PRO A 69 11.36 -10.14 3.33
N LEU A 70 10.67 -9.12 2.81
CA LEU A 70 9.30 -8.83 3.21
C LEU A 70 8.35 -9.90 2.68
N ARG A 71 7.32 -10.14 3.49
CA ARG A 71 6.21 -11.04 3.19
C ARG A 71 4.91 -10.31 3.50
N GLY A 72 3.82 -10.81 2.94
CA GLY A 72 2.51 -10.18 3.07
C GLY A 72 2.35 -8.94 2.20
N LEU A 73 1.66 -7.92 2.72
CA LEU A 73 1.33 -6.72 1.98
C LEU A 73 2.42 -5.66 2.13
N VAL A 74 2.88 -5.08 1.02
CA VAL A 74 3.71 -3.89 1.01
C VAL A 74 2.90 -2.73 0.44
N ILE A 75 2.81 -1.63 1.19
CA ILE A 75 2.16 -0.38 0.78
C ILE A 75 3.27 0.63 0.53
N LEU A 76 3.32 1.13 -0.69
CA LEU A 76 4.16 2.27 -1.09
C LEU A 76 3.21 3.46 -1.28
N ASP A 77 3.29 4.44 -0.38
CA ASP A 77 2.44 5.65 -0.44
C ASP A 77 3.19 6.83 -1.05
N GLU A 78 2.43 7.79 -1.61
CA GLU A 78 2.95 9.01 -2.25
C GLU A 78 4.03 8.75 -3.33
N ILE A 79 3.85 7.69 -4.12
CA ILE A 79 4.83 7.25 -5.14
C ILE A 79 5.04 8.24 -6.30
N GLN A 80 4.14 9.22 -6.48
CA GLN A 80 4.23 10.25 -7.52
C GLN A 80 5.30 11.33 -7.28
N ARG A 81 6.25 11.08 -6.39
CA ARG A 81 7.37 11.97 -6.14
C ARG A 81 8.39 11.94 -7.28
#